data_AF-A0A7J3TKY5-F1
#
_entry.id   AF-A0A7J3TKY5-F1
#
_cell.length_a   1.000
_cell.length_b   1.000
_cell.length_c   1.000
_cell.angle_alpha   90.00
_cell.angle_beta   90.00
_cell.angle_gamma   90.00
#
_symmetry.space_group_name_H-M   'P 1'
#
loop_
_entity.id
_entity.type
_entity.pdbx_description
1 polymer ?
#
loop_
_entity_poly.entity_id
_entity_poly.type
_entity_poly.pdbx_seq_one_letter_code
_entity_poly.pdbx_strand_id
1 'polypeptide(L)'
;MIGINGEGGKVFIYSSPYWLLIPDKIMEAFYSLGAKAAVCLSSLLAALIMSILTFFLLISISFIMEKIILFRSYVSFLALKHHVKFISIYRIIARIKSKINIFGEQMKNMLIWMEALSGSNKRVLILSLSTIAFLPLIIKGAIGLLYTLFLSSITLSILIYFAGCRFKNEIAFAALISSATISSAFMFKIFYYGEETFVAFLQYIAIFFILLLLIFFLQFMIMLLFIALFHLIREKFDPAALLEVCDI
;
A
#
# COMPACT_ATOMS: atom_id res chain seq x y z
N MET A 1 8.34 -20.53 28.90
CA MET A 1 9.48 -21.45 28.65
C MET A 1 8.96 -22.83 28.99
N ILE A 2 8.48 -23.59 28.00
CA ILE A 2 7.79 -24.86 28.27
C ILE A 2 8.71 -25.97 27.76
N GLY A 3 9.33 -26.68 28.70
CA GLY A 3 10.05 -27.89 28.40
C GLY A 3 9.13 -29.06 28.68
N ILE A 4 8.76 -29.81 27.64
CA ILE A 4 8.11 -31.11 27.81
C ILE A 4 9.16 -32.16 27.51
N ASN A 5 9.36 -33.04 28.49
CA ASN A 5 10.25 -34.18 28.38
C ASN A 5 9.61 -35.22 27.45
N GLY A 6 9.79 -35.06 26.15
CA GLY A 6 9.72 -36.15 25.18
C GLY A 6 11.13 -36.66 24.92
N GLU A 7 11.31 -37.98 24.99
CA GLU A 7 12.58 -38.67 24.73
C GLU A 7 13.14 -38.28 23.35
N GLY A 8 14.16 -37.42 23.32
CA GLY A 8 14.83 -37.02 22.07
C GLY A 8 14.96 -35.52 21.80
N GLY A 9 15.20 -34.69 22.83
CA GLY A 9 15.78 -33.35 22.67
C GLY A 9 14.82 -32.18 22.82
N LYS A 10 15.34 -31.06 23.34
CA LYS A 10 14.60 -29.80 23.52
C LYS A 10 14.61 -29.02 22.20
N VAL A 11 13.46 -28.93 21.53
CA VAL A 11 13.27 -28.10 20.33
C VAL A 11 12.99 -26.66 20.77
N PHE A 12 14.00 -25.79 20.66
CA PHE A 12 13.86 -24.38 20.97
C PHE A 12 13.44 -23.58 19.73
N ILE A 13 12.22 -23.03 19.73
CA ILE A 13 11.77 -22.11 18.69
C ILE A 13 12.20 -20.69 19.10
N TYR A 14 13.24 -20.16 18.46
CA TYR A 14 13.80 -18.81 18.69
C TYR A 14 13.38 -17.78 17.62
N SER A 15 12.23 -17.95 16.94
CA SER A 15 11.96 -17.17 15.71
C SER A 15 11.19 -15.85 15.88
N SER A 16 10.53 -15.55 17.00
CA SER A 16 9.91 -14.21 17.21
C SER A 16 9.52 -13.97 18.67
N PRO A 17 9.48 -12.76 19.24
CA PRO A 17 9.11 -12.52 20.65
C PRO A 17 7.64 -12.84 21.02
N TYR A 18 6.81 -13.24 20.05
CA TYR A 18 5.36 -13.42 20.24
C TYR A 18 4.95 -14.77 20.84
N TRP A 19 5.89 -15.71 21.05
CA TRP A 19 5.62 -16.95 21.79
C TRP A 19 5.12 -16.70 23.23
N LEU A 20 5.43 -15.53 23.81
CA LEU A 20 4.90 -15.13 25.12
C LEU A 20 3.39 -14.90 25.13
N LEU A 21 2.78 -14.61 23.98
CA LEU A 21 1.34 -14.38 23.85
C LEU A 21 0.57 -15.65 23.48
N ILE A 22 1.27 -16.72 23.10
CA ILE A 22 0.66 -17.98 22.65
C ILE A 22 0.48 -18.89 23.86
N PRO A 23 -0.75 -19.35 24.18
CA PRO A 23 -0.99 -20.28 25.27
C PRO A 23 -0.22 -21.59 25.11
N ASP A 24 0.37 -22.05 26.21
CA ASP A 24 1.17 -23.27 26.29
C ASP A 24 0.45 -24.50 25.70
N LYS A 25 -0.85 -24.64 25.98
CA LYS A 25 -1.70 -25.73 25.46
C LYS A 25 -1.81 -25.76 23.93
N ILE A 26 -1.74 -24.61 23.27
CA ILE A 26 -1.80 -24.52 21.80
C ILE A 26 -0.46 -24.93 21.21
N MET A 27 0.65 -24.54 21.84
CA MET A 27 1.97 -25.00 21.44
C MET A 27 2.12 -26.51 21.59
N GLU A 28 1.63 -27.09 22.69
CA GLU A 28 1.61 -28.55 22.89
C GLU A 28 0.87 -29.29 21.77
N ALA A 29 -0.30 -28.79 21.37
CA ALA A 29 -1.05 -29.34 20.25
C ALA A 29 -0.26 -29.25 18.93
N PHE A 30 0.44 -28.14 18.69
CA PHE A 30 1.29 -27.99 17.51
C PHE A 30 2.50 -28.94 17.51
N TYR A 31 3.12 -29.17 18.67
CA TYR A 31 4.23 -30.12 18.81
C TYR A 31 3.81 -31.58 18.61
N SER A 32 2.58 -31.95 18.98
CA SER A 32 2.06 -33.31 18.74
C SER A 32 1.90 -33.67 17.25
N LEU A 33 1.80 -32.67 16.36
CA LEU A 33 1.66 -32.85 14.91
C LEU A 33 3.02 -33.04 14.20
N GLY A 34 4.13 -32.98 14.94
CA GLY A 34 5.49 -33.12 14.43
C GLY A 34 6.24 -31.79 14.29
N ALA A 35 7.58 -31.86 14.41
CA ALA A 35 8.44 -30.68 14.55
C ALA A 35 8.33 -29.68 13.39
N LYS A 36 8.20 -30.15 12.13
CA LYS A 36 8.07 -29.27 10.95
C LYS A 36 6.72 -28.55 10.91
N ALA A 37 5.63 -29.24 11.25
CA ALA A 37 4.30 -28.66 11.30
C ALA A 37 4.17 -27.64 12.44
N ALA A 38 4.80 -27.91 13.58
CA ALA A 38 4.81 -27.02 14.74
C ALA A 38 5.43 -25.66 14.43
N VAL A 39 6.57 -25.64 13.72
CA VAL A 39 7.23 -24.40 13.32
C VAL A 39 6.38 -23.62 12.32
N CYS A 40 5.76 -24.29 11.34
CA CYS A 40 4.91 -23.63 10.36
C CYS A 40 3.66 -23.00 11.02
N LEU A 41 2.92 -23.76 11.82
CA LEU A 41 1.71 -23.29 12.49
C LEU A 41 2.00 -22.16 13.49
N SER A 42 3.09 -22.27 14.27
CA SER A 42 3.49 -21.20 15.18
C SER A 42 3.88 -19.91 14.45
N SER A 43 4.60 -20.01 13.33
CA SER A 43 4.96 -18.85 12.52
C SER A 43 3.74 -18.18 11.86
N LEU A 44 2.77 -18.97 11.41
CA LEU A 44 1.53 -18.48 10.82
C LEU A 44 0.65 -17.77 11.86
N LEU A 45 0.54 -18.35 13.06
CA LEU A 45 -0.18 -17.73 14.18
C LEU A 45 0.46 -16.40 14.58
N ALA A 46 1.80 -16.35 14.68
CA ALA A 46 2.52 -15.12 15.02
C ALA A 46 2.33 -14.02 13.95
N ALA A 47 2.39 -14.38 12.67
CA ALA A 47 2.14 -13.45 11.57
C ALA A 47 0.70 -12.90 11.59
N LEU A 48 -0.28 -13.74 11.93
CA LEU A 48 -1.68 -13.34 12.05
C LEU A 48 -1.90 -12.38 13.23
N ILE A 49 -1.31 -12.67 14.39
CA ILE A 49 -1.33 -11.75 15.54
C ILE A 49 -0.73 -10.39 15.16
N MET A 50 0.37 -10.39 14.41
CA MET A 50 1.03 -9.17 13.95
C MET A 50 0.21 -8.38 12.93
N SER A 51 -0.46 -9.04 11.99
CA SER A 51 -1.31 -8.35 11.01
C SER A 51 -2.51 -7.69 11.70
N ILE A 52 -3.10 -8.35 12.70
CA ILE A 52 -4.19 -7.78 13.50
C ILE A 52 -3.71 -6.56 14.29
N LEU A 53 -2.57 -6.67 14.99
CA LEU A 53 -2.01 -5.56 15.78
C LEU A 53 -1.70 -4.35 14.91
N THR A 54 -1.04 -4.57 13.77
CA THR A 54 -0.70 -3.50 12.82
C THR A 54 -1.94 -2.88 12.19
N PHE A 55 -2.97 -3.67 11.87
CA PHE A 55 -4.25 -3.17 11.37
C PHE A 55 -4.94 -2.23 12.38
N PHE A 56 -5.03 -2.62 13.66
CA PHE A 56 -5.61 -1.76 14.70
C PHE A 56 -4.81 -0.48 14.92
N LEU A 57 -3.49 -0.56 14.82
CA LEU A 57 -2.60 0.58 14.97
C LEU A 57 -2.75 1.55 13.79
N LEU A 58 -2.84 1.04 12.55
CA LEU A 58 -3.13 1.83 11.35
C LEU A 58 -4.49 2.53 11.42
N ILE A 59 -5.53 1.83 11.87
CA ILE A 59 -6.85 2.44 12.10
C ILE A 59 -6.75 3.58 13.11
N SER A 60 -6.05 3.36 14.23
CA SER A 60 -5.89 4.37 15.28
C SER A 60 -5.14 5.60 14.79
N ILE A 61 -4.04 5.41 14.04
CA ILE A 61 -3.29 6.52 13.42
C ILE A 61 -4.16 7.26 12.42
N SER A 62 -4.92 6.55 11.58
CA SER A 62 -5.82 7.15 10.60
C SER A 62 -6.85 8.07 11.28
N PHE A 63 -7.50 7.59 12.34
CA PHE A 63 -8.44 8.40 13.13
C PHE A 63 -7.80 9.62 13.80
N ILE A 64 -6.59 9.48 14.34
CA ILE A 64 -5.86 10.58 14.97
C ILE A 64 -5.49 11.63 13.93
N MET A 65 -4.94 11.22 12.78
CA MET A 65 -4.57 12.11 11.69
C MET A 65 -5.77 12.88 11.14
N GLU A 66 -6.90 12.20 10.95
CA GLU A 66 -8.14 12.86 10.52
C GLU A 66 -8.60 13.91 11.54
N LYS A 67 -8.54 13.59 12.84
CA LYS A 67 -8.85 14.57 13.90
C LYS A 67 -7.89 15.75 13.94
N ILE A 68 -6.59 15.54 13.72
CA ILE A 68 -5.59 16.62 13.70
C ILE A 68 -5.82 17.54 12.50
N ILE A 69 -6.10 16.97 11.32
CA ILE A 69 -6.40 17.73 10.10
C ILE A 69 -7.68 18.55 10.29
N LEU A 70 -8.74 17.94 10.83
CA LEU A 70 -9.99 18.65 11.15
C LEU A 70 -9.75 19.72 12.22
N PHE A 71 -9.01 19.43 13.28
CA PHE A 71 -8.73 20.42 14.32
C PHE A 71 -8.00 21.64 13.73
N ARG A 72 -6.97 21.41 12.90
CA ARG A 72 -6.23 22.48 12.22
C ARG A 72 -7.12 23.35 11.32
N SER A 73 -8.12 22.77 10.65
CA SER A 73 -9.07 23.53 9.84
C SER A 73 -10.12 24.30 10.65
N TYR A 74 -10.45 23.84 11.87
CA TYR A 74 -11.35 24.56 12.79
C TYR A 74 -10.65 25.63 13.64
N VAL A 75 -9.33 25.61 13.78
CA VAL A 75 -8.56 26.70 14.45
C VAL A 75 -8.78 28.03 13.73
N SER A 76 -8.89 28.02 12.40
CA SER A 76 -9.24 29.21 11.59
C SER A 76 -10.64 29.75 11.89
N PHE A 77 -11.55 28.88 12.34
CA PHE A 77 -12.93 29.25 12.66
C PHE A 77 -13.08 29.89 14.05
N LEU A 78 -12.14 29.63 14.97
CA LEU A 78 -12.05 30.31 16.28
C LEU A 78 -11.67 31.80 16.15
N ALA A 79 -11.13 32.22 15.02
CA ALA A 79 -10.80 33.63 14.75
C ALA A 79 -12.03 34.49 14.35
N LEU A 80 -13.17 33.88 14.05
CA LEU A 80 -14.39 34.60 13.65
C LEU A 80 -15.28 34.92 14.85
N LYS A 81 -15.30 36.21 15.23
CA LYS A 81 -16.11 36.82 16.31
C LYS A 81 -17.62 36.86 15.98
N HIS A 82 -18.29 35.72 15.85
CA HIS A 82 -19.75 35.72 15.83
C HIS A 82 -20.37 34.55 16.60
N HIS A 83 -20.97 34.87 17.74
CA HIS A 83 -21.69 33.92 18.59
C HIS A 83 -23.20 34.07 18.35
N VAL A 84 -23.81 33.10 17.67
CA VAL A 84 -25.27 32.98 17.52
C VAL A 84 -25.79 31.96 18.54
N LYS A 85 -26.75 32.37 19.38
CA LYS A 85 -27.14 31.73 20.65
C LYS A 85 -27.98 30.44 20.58
N PHE A 86 -28.12 29.78 19.43
CA PHE A 86 -28.82 28.46 19.32
C PHE A 86 -28.06 27.44 18.45
N ILE A 87 -26.73 27.50 18.50
CA ILE A 87 -25.84 26.77 17.58
C ILE A 87 -25.67 25.28 17.92
N SER A 88 -25.81 24.87 19.19
CA SER A 88 -25.44 23.51 19.63
C SER A 88 -26.29 22.42 18.97
N ILE A 89 -27.61 22.58 19.05
CA ILE A 89 -28.58 21.58 18.60
C ILE A 89 -28.61 21.54 17.06
N TYR A 90 -28.58 22.71 16.41
CA TYR A 90 -28.50 22.81 14.95
C TYR A 90 -27.14 22.31 14.42
N ARG A 91 -26.01 22.54 15.12
CA ARG A 91 -24.70 21.97 14.74
C ARG A 91 -24.66 20.47 14.82
N ILE A 92 -25.30 19.84 15.82
CA ILE A 92 -25.26 18.38 15.93
C ILE A 92 -26.03 17.74 14.78
N ILE A 93 -27.27 18.20 14.55
CA ILE A 93 -28.11 17.69 13.46
C ILE A 93 -27.52 18.02 12.09
N ALA A 94 -27.03 19.24 11.89
CA ALA A 94 -26.37 19.64 10.65
C ALA A 94 -25.02 18.95 10.46
N ARG A 95 -24.22 18.67 11.50
CA ARG A 95 -22.96 17.90 11.38
C ARG A 95 -23.21 16.46 10.99
N ILE A 96 -24.24 15.83 11.55
CA ILE A 96 -24.58 14.44 11.21
C ILE A 96 -25.09 14.40 9.77
N LYS A 97 -26.03 15.28 9.41
CA LYS A 97 -26.59 15.36 8.07
C LYS A 97 -25.54 15.77 7.03
N SER A 98 -24.62 16.69 7.37
CA SER A 98 -23.51 17.07 6.50
C SER A 98 -22.49 15.95 6.39
N LYS A 99 -22.17 15.21 7.45
CA LYS A 99 -21.28 14.04 7.36
C LYS A 99 -21.87 12.93 6.51
N ILE A 100 -23.17 12.66 6.64
CA ILE A 100 -23.86 11.65 5.83
C ILE A 100 -23.93 12.10 4.37
N ASN A 101 -24.25 13.38 4.11
CA ASN A 101 -24.24 13.90 2.74
C ASN A 101 -22.82 13.93 2.17
N ILE A 102 -21.81 14.40 2.90
CA ILE A 102 -20.40 14.40 2.47
C ILE A 102 -19.94 12.97 2.19
N PHE A 103 -20.28 12.01 3.05
CA PHE A 103 -19.93 10.60 2.83
C PHE A 103 -20.67 10.02 1.63
N GLY A 104 -21.96 10.29 1.48
CA GLY A 104 -22.77 9.87 0.34
C GLY A 104 -22.32 10.51 -0.96
N GLU A 105 -21.86 11.75 -0.92
CA GLU A 105 -21.37 12.54 -2.05
C GLU A 105 -19.92 12.16 -2.37
N GLN A 106 -19.09 11.80 -1.39
CA GLN A 106 -17.78 11.17 -1.58
C GLN A 106 -17.91 9.77 -2.16
N MET A 107 -18.85 8.96 -1.68
CA MET A 107 -19.19 7.64 -2.25
C MET A 107 -19.72 7.78 -3.68
N LYS A 108 -20.61 8.75 -3.93
CA LYS A 108 -21.12 9.06 -5.26
C LYS A 108 -20.02 9.58 -6.17
N ASN A 109 -19.10 10.40 -5.68
CA ASN A 109 -17.94 10.88 -6.43
C ASN A 109 -16.89 9.77 -6.65
N MET A 110 -16.76 8.80 -5.74
CA MET A 110 -16.01 7.55 -5.94
C MET A 110 -16.69 6.60 -6.95
N LEU A 111 -18.02 6.65 -7.06
CA LEU A 111 -18.78 5.91 -8.07
C LEU A 111 -18.71 6.59 -9.45
N ILE A 112 -18.81 7.92 -9.49
CA ILE A 112 -18.56 8.74 -10.68
C ILE A 112 -17.09 8.59 -11.12
N TRP A 113 -16.17 8.36 -10.18
CA TRP A 113 -14.80 7.95 -10.46
C TRP A 113 -14.80 6.63 -11.24
N MET A 114 -15.52 5.57 -10.81
CA MET A 114 -15.67 4.33 -11.59
C MET A 114 -16.25 4.53 -13.00
N GLU A 115 -17.13 5.51 -13.19
CA GLU A 115 -17.77 5.80 -14.48
C GLU A 115 -16.86 6.63 -15.42
N ALA A 116 -16.12 7.61 -14.88
CA ALA A 116 -15.10 8.38 -15.61
C ALA A 116 -13.82 7.55 -15.91
N LEU A 117 -13.59 6.48 -15.15
CA LEU A 117 -12.47 5.54 -15.32
C LEU A 117 -12.53 4.77 -16.65
N SER A 118 -13.68 4.63 -17.31
CA SER A 118 -13.79 3.80 -18.53
C SER A 118 -12.99 4.33 -19.74
N GLY A 119 -12.77 5.65 -19.81
CA GLY A 119 -11.99 6.30 -20.89
C GLY A 119 -10.52 6.55 -20.53
N SER A 120 -10.25 7.10 -19.34
CA SER A 120 -8.89 7.46 -18.90
C SER A 120 -8.04 6.23 -18.56
N ASN A 121 -8.61 5.19 -17.91
CA ASN A 121 -7.82 4.02 -17.49
C ASN A 121 -7.20 3.25 -18.64
N LYS A 122 -7.83 3.20 -19.83
CA LYS A 122 -7.26 2.44 -20.96
C LYS A 122 -5.88 2.97 -21.33
N ARG A 123 -5.70 4.29 -21.31
CA ARG A 123 -4.40 4.92 -21.58
C ARG A 123 -3.40 4.60 -20.47
N VAL A 124 -3.81 4.76 -19.21
CA VAL A 124 -2.96 4.48 -18.04
C VAL A 124 -2.51 3.01 -18.00
N LEU A 125 -3.42 2.08 -18.30
CA LEU A 125 -3.14 0.64 -18.46
C LEU A 125 -2.11 0.39 -19.56
N ILE A 126 -2.33 0.92 -20.76
CA ILE A 126 -1.40 0.75 -21.89
C ILE A 126 -0.03 1.32 -21.56
N LEU A 127 0.03 2.50 -20.93
CA LEU A 127 1.29 3.12 -20.54
C LEU A 127 2.00 2.29 -19.46
N SER A 128 1.27 1.76 -18.48
CA SER A 128 1.83 0.88 -17.44
C SER A 128 2.43 -0.41 -18.01
N LEU A 129 1.95 -0.91 -19.15
CA LEU A 129 2.54 -2.07 -19.83
C LEU A 129 3.89 -1.78 -20.50
N SER A 130 4.28 -0.50 -20.67
CA SER A 130 5.63 -0.16 -21.14
C SER A 130 6.74 -0.73 -20.24
N THR A 131 6.42 -1.08 -19.00
CA THR A 131 7.37 -1.67 -18.05
C THR A 131 7.82 -3.07 -18.45
N ILE A 132 7.09 -3.74 -19.34
CA ILE A 132 7.47 -5.02 -19.94
C ILE A 132 8.82 -4.93 -20.65
N ALA A 133 9.13 -3.80 -21.28
CA ALA A 133 10.40 -3.60 -21.99
C ALA A 133 11.63 -3.72 -21.07
N PHE A 134 11.46 -3.49 -19.77
CA PHE A 134 12.54 -3.54 -18.79
C PHE A 134 12.65 -4.90 -18.08
N LEU A 135 11.67 -5.80 -18.22
CA LEU A 135 11.68 -7.12 -17.59
C LEU A 135 12.94 -7.96 -17.85
N PRO A 136 13.60 -7.91 -19.03
CA PRO A 136 14.84 -8.66 -19.25
C PRO A 136 15.97 -8.34 -18.27
N LEU A 137 16.00 -7.13 -17.70
CA LEU A 137 17.02 -6.74 -16.71
C LEU A 137 16.86 -7.50 -15.38
N ILE A 138 15.70 -8.07 -15.09
CA ILE A 138 15.42 -8.91 -13.91
C ILE A 138 16.25 -10.21 -13.93
N ILE A 139 16.76 -10.61 -15.10
CA ILE A 139 17.63 -11.78 -15.24
C ILE A 139 18.89 -11.65 -14.34
N LYS A 140 19.38 -10.43 -14.10
CA LYS A 140 20.54 -10.15 -13.24
C LYS A 140 20.27 -10.23 -11.72
N GLY A 141 19.09 -10.68 -11.30
CA GLY A 141 18.75 -10.88 -9.88
C GLY A 141 18.32 -9.59 -9.17
N ALA A 142 18.61 -9.47 -7.88
CA ALA A 142 18.13 -8.35 -7.04
C ALA A 142 18.65 -6.98 -7.50
N ILE A 143 19.90 -6.90 -7.99
CA ILE A 143 20.47 -5.68 -8.56
C ILE A 143 19.71 -5.28 -9.84
N GLY A 144 19.35 -6.27 -10.67
CA GLY A 144 18.51 -6.06 -11.85
C GLY A 144 17.11 -5.53 -11.51
N LEU A 145 16.54 -5.95 -10.38
CA LEU A 145 15.26 -5.44 -9.88
C LEU A 145 15.33 -3.94 -9.52
N LEU A 146 16.42 -3.49 -8.89
CA LEU A 146 16.60 -2.05 -8.62
C LEU A 146 16.73 -1.22 -9.91
N TYR A 147 17.50 -1.70 -10.89
CA TYR A 147 17.62 -1.02 -12.18
C TYR A 147 16.30 -0.96 -12.95
N THR A 148 15.53 -2.06 -12.95
CA THR A 148 14.21 -2.07 -13.59
C THR A 148 13.25 -1.11 -12.92
N LEU A 149 13.19 -1.09 -11.59
CA LEU A 149 12.36 -0.16 -10.85
C LEU A 149 12.70 1.29 -11.20
N PHE A 150 13.99 1.64 -11.16
CA PHE A 150 14.41 3.01 -11.43
C PHE A 150 14.14 3.44 -12.87
N LEU A 151 14.58 2.65 -13.86
CA LEU A 151 14.38 2.99 -15.27
C LEU A 151 12.91 3.02 -15.65
N SER A 152 12.15 2.01 -15.22
CA SER A 152 10.71 1.94 -15.52
C SER A 152 9.96 3.12 -14.89
N SER A 153 10.25 3.50 -13.65
CA SER A 153 9.63 4.65 -12.98
C SER A 153 9.88 5.97 -13.72
N ILE A 154 11.10 6.20 -14.22
CA ILE A 154 11.44 7.38 -15.01
C ILE A 154 10.66 7.37 -16.33
N THR A 155 10.73 6.28 -17.08
CA THR A 155 10.03 6.21 -18.38
C THR A 155 8.53 6.33 -18.23
N LEU A 156 7.95 5.73 -17.18
CA LEU A 156 6.53 5.80 -16.91
C LEU A 156 6.11 7.21 -16.53
N SER A 157 6.91 7.92 -15.71
CA SER A 157 6.66 9.31 -15.36
C SER A 157 6.63 10.24 -16.58
N ILE A 158 7.57 10.05 -17.52
CA ILE A 158 7.63 10.80 -18.78
C ILE A 158 6.39 10.53 -19.63
N LEU A 159 6.06 9.26 -19.82
CA LEU A 159 4.93 8.83 -20.65
C LEU A 159 3.59 9.31 -20.08
N ILE A 160 3.39 9.22 -18.77
CA ILE A 160 2.18 9.67 -18.07
C ILE A 160 2.04 11.20 -18.13
N TYR A 161 3.15 11.92 -17.98
CA TYR A 161 3.18 13.37 -18.10
C TYR A 161 2.75 13.82 -19.51
N PHE A 162 3.33 13.22 -20.56
CA PHE A 162 2.94 13.53 -21.95
C PHE A 162 1.52 13.07 -22.32
N ALA A 163 1.04 12.00 -21.70
CA ALA A 163 -0.35 11.56 -21.86
C ALA A 163 -1.37 12.47 -21.17
N GLY A 164 -0.91 13.46 -20.40
CA GLY A 164 -1.76 14.43 -19.70
C GLY A 164 -2.43 13.87 -18.44
N CYS A 165 -1.90 12.78 -17.87
CA CYS A 165 -2.39 12.22 -16.62
C CYS A 165 -1.88 13.09 -15.45
N ARG A 166 -2.76 13.91 -14.89
CA ARG A 166 -2.42 14.98 -13.92
C ARG A 166 -2.87 14.67 -12.49
N PHE A 167 -3.61 13.58 -12.29
CA PHE A 167 -4.16 13.22 -10.99
C PHE A 167 -3.28 12.19 -10.27
N LYS A 168 -3.01 12.40 -8.98
CA LYS A 168 -2.36 11.41 -8.08
C LYS A 168 -2.90 10.00 -8.22
N ASN A 169 -4.21 9.86 -8.37
CA ASN A 169 -4.86 8.55 -8.44
C ASN A 169 -4.51 7.79 -9.73
N GLU A 170 -4.36 8.48 -10.86
CA GLU A 170 -3.95 7.87 -12.14
C GLU A 170 -2.48 7.44 -12.07
N ILE A 171 -1.64 8.27 -11.46
CA ILE A 171 -0.21 7.98 -11.21
C ILE A 171 -0.09 6.76 -10.28
N ALA A 172 -0.88 6.71 -9.20
CA ALA A 172 -0.91 5.58 -8.27
C ALA A 172 -1.39 4.30 -8.96
N PHE A 173 -2.44 4.39 -9.79
CA PHE A 173 -2.93 3.23 -10.54
C PHE A 173 -1.89 2.68 -11.52
N ALA A 174 -1.18 3.56 -12.24
CA ALA A 174 -0.09 3.16 -13.13
C ALA A 174 1.07 2.51 -12.38
N ALA A 175 1.46 3.08 -11.24
CA ALA A 175 2.51 2.54 -10.39
C ALA A 175 2.10 1.16 -9.82
N LEU A 176 0.83 0.97 -9.46
CA LEU A 176 0.32 -0.30 -8.95
C LEU A 176 0.37 -1.39 -10.03
N ILE A 177 -0.12 -1.12 -11.24
CA ILE A 177 -0.05 -2.11 -12.33
C ILE A 177 1.40 -2.44 -12.67
N SER A 178 2.25 -1.41 -12.79
CA SER A 178 3.67 -1.62 -13.09
C SER A 178 4.36 -2.46 -12.00
N SER A 179 4.16 -2.12 -10.73
CA SER A 179 4.73 -2.88 -9.60
C SER A 179 4.23 -4.33 -9.57
N ALA A 180 2.97 -4.58 -9.94
CA ALA A 180 2.43 -5.92 -10.06
C ALA A 180 3.11 -6.71 -11.19
N THR A 181 3.38 -6.08 -12.35
CA THR A 181 4.11 -6.74 -13.46
C THR A 181 5.56 -7.07 -13.11
N ILE A 182 6.25 -6.17 -12.40
CA ILE A 182 7.64 -6.39 -11.99
C ILE A 182 7.70 -7.47 -10.90
N SER A 183 6.79 -7.41 -9.92
CA SER A 183 6.70 -8.41 -8.85
C SER A 183 6.36 -9.79 -9.40
N SER A 184 5.40 -9.89 -10.32
CA SER A 184 5.01 -11.17 -10.91
C SER A 184 6.15 -11.79 -11.72
N ALA A 185 6.86 -11.00 -12.53
CA ALA A 185 7.99 -11.49 -13.31
C ALA A 185 9.16 -11.95 -12.41
N PHE A 186 9.45 -11.22 -11.34
CA PHE A 186 10.47 -11.61 -10.38
C PHE A 186 10.10 -12.91 -9.64
N MET A 187 8.84 -13.03 -9.23
CA MET A 187 8.35 -14.22 -8.53
C MET A 187 8.26 -15.44 -9.43
N PHE A 188 7.85 -15.27 -10.69
CA PHE A 188 7.84 -16.35 -11.67
C PHE A 188 9.24 -16.94 -11.88
N LYS A 189 10.26 -16.08 -11.92
CA LYS A 189 11.65 -16.52 -11.99
C LYS A 189 12.04 -17.34 -10.76
N ILE A 190 11.75 -16.85 -9.55
CA ILE A 190 12.09 -17.57 -8.31
C ILE A 190 11.36 -18.92 -8.26
N PHE A 191 10.09 -18.95 -8.63
CA PHE A 191 9.29 -20.17 -8.68
C PHE A 191 9.88 -21.20 -9.65
N TYR A 192 10.31 -20.77 -10.84
CA TYR A 192 10.90 -21.67 -11.85
C TYR A 192 12.19 -22.37 -11.38
N TYR A 193 12.98 -21.72 -10.52
CA TYR A 193 14.21 -22.29 -9.97
C TYR A 193 14.04 -22.87 -8.56
N GLY A 194 12.83 -22.83 -8.01
CA GLY A 194 12.52 -23.18 -6.62
C GLY A 194 12.17 -24.65 -6.41
N GLU A 195 12.03 -25.05 -5.14
CA GLU A 195 11.54 -26.37 -4.76
C GLU A 195 10.02 -26.46 -4.87
N GLU A 196 9.50 -27.58 -5.40
CA GLU A 196 8.07 -27.84 -5.56
C GLU A 196 7.41 -28.32 -4.26
N THR A 197 7.51 -27.54 -3.19
CA THR A 197 6.77 -27.81 -1.95
C THR A 197 5.62 -26.82 -1.76
N PHE A 198 4.50 -27.31 -1.21
CA PHE A 198 3.33 -26.47 -0.92
C PHE A 198 3.66 -25.32 0.06
N VAL A 199 4.59 -25.56 0.99
CA VAL A 199 5.06 -24.53 1.94
C VAL A 199 5.85 -23.44 1.20
N ALA A 200 6.72 -23.81 0.25
CA ALA A 200 7.44 -22.84 -0.58
C ALA A 200 6.48 -22.01 -1.45
N PHE A 201 5.41 -22.62 -1.99
CA PHE A 201 4.39 -21.90 -2.75
C PHE A 201 3.69 -20.80 -1.94
N LEU A 202 3.28 -21.10 -0.70
CA LEU A 202 2.68 -20.10 0.19
C LEU A 202 3.68 -18.97 0.54
N GLN A 203 4.95 -19.32 0.73
CA GLN A 203 6.01 -18.33 0.95
C GLN A 203 6.19 -17.42 -0.26
N TYR A 204 6.14 -17.97 -1.49
CA TYR A 204 6.24 -17.17 -2.71
C TYR A 204 5.08 -16.18 -2.86
N ILE A 205 3.85 -16.58 -2.52
CA ILE A 205 2.71 -15.65 -2.52
C ILE A 205 2.92 -14.53 -1.49
N ALA A 206 3.40 -14.86 -0.28
CA ALA A 206 3.67 -13.84 0.73
C ALA A 206 4.76 -12.86 0.28
N ILE A 207 5.86 -13.37 -0.30
CA ILE A 207 6.95 -12.54 -0.84
C ILE A 207 6.44 -11.67 -2.00
N PHE A 208 5.58 -12.20 -2.88
CA PHE A 208 4.97 -11.43 -3.97
C PHE A 208 4.25 -10.17 -3.46
N PHE A 209 3.42 -10.30 -2.41
CA PHE A 209 2.67 -9.17 -1.87
C PHE A 209 3.56 -8.16 -1.15
N ILE A 210 4.55 -8.64 -0.38
CA ILE A 210 5.53 -7.75 0.28
C ILE A 210 6.31 -6.96 -0.77
N LEU A 211 6.78 -7.64 -1.81
CA LEU A 211 7.56 -7.04 -2.89
C LEU A 211 6.71 -6.08 -3.74
N LEU A 212 5.45 -6.43 -4.02
CA LEU A 212 4.50 -5.55 -4.72
C LEU A 212 4.32 -4.24 -3.96
N LEU A 213 4.05 -4.28 -2.65
CA LEU A 213 3.88 -3.07 -1.84
C LEU A 213 5.16 -2.23 -1.79
N LEU A 214 6.31 -2.86 -1.59
CA LEU A 214 7.59 -2.16 -1.54
C LEU A 214 7.93 -1.47 -2.86
N ILE A 215 7.77 -2.18 -3.99
CA ILE A 215 8.01 -1.62 -5.32
C ILE A 215 6.99 -0.51 -5.62
N PHE A 216 5.72 -0.70 -5.28
CA PHE A 216 4.67 0.31 -5.45
C PHE A 216 5.04 1.62 -4.75
N PHE A 217 5.40 1.56 -3.47
CA PHE A 217 5.75 2.77 -2.71
C PHE A 217 6.96 3.50 -3.31
N LEU A 218 8.02 2.77 -3.65
CA LEU A 218 9.22 3.36 -4.25
C LEU A 218 8.91 3.97 -5.61
N GLN A 219 8.22 3.22 -6.47
CA GLN A 219 7.91 3.64 -7.83
C GLN A 219 6.96 4.84 -7.85
N PHE A 220 5.94 4.86 -7.00
CA PHE A 220 5.03 5.98 -6.86
C PHE A 220 5.75 7.25 -6.41
N MET A 221 6.63 7.16 -5.40
CA MET A 221 7.42 8.30 -4.93
C MET A 221 8.36 8.85 -6.01
N ILE A 222 9.05 7.98 -6.75
CA ILE A 222 9.94 8.41 -7.84
C ILE A 222 9.12 9.07 -8.96
N MET A 223 8.00 8.48 -9.34
CA MET A 223 7.13 9.04 -10.38
C MET A 223 6.58 10.42 -10.00
N LEU A 224 6.12 10.60 -8.76
CA LEU A 224 5.67 11.91 -8.27
C LEU A 224 6.81 12.94 -8.33
N LEU A 225 8.02 12.56 -7.92
CA LEU A 225 9.19 13.43 -7.97
C LEU A 225 9.50 13.88 -9.41
N PHE A 226 9.50 12.96 -10.37
CA PHE A 226 9.76 13.31 -11.78
C PHE A 226 8.62 14.14 -12.40
N ILE A 227 7.37 13.82 -12.11
CA ILE A 227 6.21 14.60 -12.59
C ILE A 227 6.23 16.01 -12.01
N ALA A 228 6.54 16.16 -10.72
CA ALA A 228 6.71 17.48 -10.08
C ALA A 228 7.87 18.26 -10.71
N LEU A 229 9.01 17.61 -10.99
CA LEU A 229 10.13 18.25 -11.70
C LEU A 229 9.73 18.73 -13.09
N PHE A 230 8.99 17.92 -13.87
CA PHE A 230 8.50 18.33 -15.18
C PHE A 230 7.51 19.51 -15.09
N HIS A 231 6.63 19.50 -14.09
CA HIS A 231 5.75 20.64 -13.82
C HIS A 231 6.52 21.91 -13.49
N LEU A 232 7.50 21.85 -12.59
CA LEU A 232 8.34 23.00 -12.25
C LEU A 232 9.14 23.54 -13.45
N ILE A 233 9.64 22.64 -14.31
CA ILE A 233 10.32 23.05 -15.55
C ILE A 233 9.32 23.75 -16.47
N ARG A 234 8.12 23.20 -16.65
CA ARG A 234 7.08 23.80 -17.50
C ARG A 234 6.64 25.17 -16.97
N GLU A 235 6.44 25.33 -15.67
CA GLU A 235 6.08 26.60 -15.03
C GLU A 235 7.13 27.71 -15.28
N LYS A 236 8.41 27.33 -15.39
CA LYS A 236 9.47 28.30 -15.73
C LYS A 236 9.39 28.80 -17.18
N PHE A 237 8.89 27.97 -18.09
CA PHE A 237 8.74 28.35 -19.51
C PHE A 237 7.39 29.01 -19.79
N ASP A 238 6.33 28.57 -19.09
CA ASP A 238 4.98 29.10 -19.24
C ASP A 238 4.31 29.28 -17.86
N PRO A 239 4.25 30.51 -17.34
CA PRO A 239 3.63 30.79 -16.05
C PRO A 239 2.10 30.63 -16.07
N ALA A 240 1.46 30.50 -17.24
CA ALA A 240 0.03 30.19 -17.32
C ALA A 240 -0.27 28.74 -16.88
N ALA A 241 0.74 27.86 -16.84
CA ALA A 241 0.61 26.49 -16.34
C ALA A 241 0.22 26.43 -14.84
N LEU A 242 0.48 27.50 -14.08
CA LEU A 242 0.13 27.63 -12.65
C LEU A 242 -1.39 27.72 -12.42
N LEU A 243 -2.15 28.05 -13.47
CA LEU A 243 -3.62 28.13 -13.45
C LEU A 243 -4.30 26.80 -13.80
N GLU A 244 -3.55 25.80 -14.31
CA GLU A 244 -4.11 24.47 -14.59
C GLU A 244 -4.31 23.70 -13.28
N VAL A 245 -5.55 23.33 -12.96
CA VAL A 245 -5.89 22.51 -11.79
C VAL A 245 -5.22 21.14 -11.92
N CYS A 246 -4.15 20.92 -11.18
CA CYS A 246 -3.43 19.64 -11.10
C CYS A 246 -3.33 19.22 -9.63
N ASP A 247 -3.84 18.04 -9.29
CA ASP A 247 -3.70 17.44 -7.95
C ASP A 247 -2.41 16.61 -7.89
N ILE A 248 -1.25 17.28 -7.96
CA ILE A 248 0.12 16.68 -7.89
C ILE A 248 0.71 16.78 -6.48
#